data_AF-A0AAN7Y878-F1
#
_entry.id   AF-A0AAN7Y878-F1
#
_cell.length_a   1.000
_cell.length_b   1.000
_cell.length_c   1.000
_cell.angle_alpha   90.00
_cell.angle_beta   90.00
_cell.angle_gamma   90.00
#
_symmetry.space_group_name_H-M   'P 1'
#
loop_
_entity.id
_entity.type
_entity.pdbx_description
1 polymer ?
#
loop_
_entity_poly.entity_id
_entity_poly.type
_entity_poly.pdbx_seq_one_letter_code
_entity_poly.pdbx_strand_id
1 'polypeptide(L)'
;MAVLKADGTALKEGAGVLRSCALRPAGIYGPGEQRHLPRIVGYIEKGIFRFVYGDPKSLVEFVHVDNLVSAHELAAEALTSEKQHRSSGQAYFISDGRPVNNFEFFRPLVEGLGYPFPKLRVPISLIYFVAFLTEMIHLLIGPVYNFQPLLTRTEVYKTGVTHYFSMAKAKEELSYEPQEYDLDEVVRWFRSRGHGKKSQSSFFGRLILDFLLFSAFVAVALSFLPFVGS
;
A
#
# COMPACT_ATOMS: atom_id res chain seq x y z
N MET A 1 -12.81 11.44 -20.94
CA MET A 1 -13.52 11.40 -19.64
C MET A 1 -14.97 11.01 -19.87
N ALA A 2 -15.31 9.71 -19.81
CA ALA A 2 -16.67 9.24 -20.13
C ALA A 2 -17.70 9.64 -19.07
N VAL A 3 -17.34 9.56 -17.77
CA VAL A 3 -18.24 9.89 -16.64
C VAL A 3 -18.74 11.34 -16.74
N LEU A 4 -17.83 12.32 -16.73
CA LEU A 4 -18.23 13.74 -16.79
C LEU A 4 -18.95 14.12 -18.09
N LYS A 5 -18.68 13.42 -19.19
CA LYS A 5 -19.39 13.64 -20.46
C LYS A 5 -20.82 13.12 -20.41
N ALA A 6 -21.10 12.13 -19.55
CA ALA A 6 -22.43 11.56 -19.37
C ALA A 6 -23.31 12.40 -18.44
N ASP A 7 -22.74 13.37 -17.70
CA ASP A 7 -23.51 14.31 -16.90
C ASP A 7 -24.50 15.09 -17.76
N GLY A 8 -25.75 15.21 -17.30
CA GLY A 8 -26.84 15.85 -18.02
C GLY A 8 -27.50 14.98 -19.10
N THR A 9 -27.05 13.75 -19.34
CA THR A 9 -27.71 12.86 -20.31
C THR A 9 -29.09 12.43 -19.84
N ALA A 10 -30.07 12.39 -20.75
CA ALA A 10 -31.44 11.99 -20.41
C ALA A 10 -31.48 10.52 -19.95
N LEU A 11 -32.22 10.25 -18.88
CA LEU A 11 -32.48 8.88 -18.43
C LEU A 11 -33.45 8.19 -19.41
N LYS A 12 -33.24 6.89 -19.66
CA LYS A 12 -34.05 6.13 -20.63
C LYS A 12 -35.51 5.97 -20.20
N GLU A 13 -35.77 5.95 -18.90
CA GLU A 13 -37.11 5.76 -18.32
C GLU A 13 -37.39 6.91 -17.34
N GLY A 14 -38.07 7.96 -17.82
CA GLY A 14 -38.55 9.07 -16.99
C GLY A 14 -38.09 10.47 -17.41
N ALA A 15 -38.65 11.48 -16.76
CA ALA A 15 -38.28 12.89 -16.95
C ALA A 15 -37.13 13.25 -16.00
N GLY A 16 -35.90 12.87 -16.34
CA GLY A 16 -34.72 13.14 -15.52
C GLY A 16 -33.41 13.10 -16.32
N VAL A 17 -32.35 13.61 -15.71
CA VAL A 17 -30.99 13.59 -16.27
C VAL A 17 -30.04 12.85 -15.34
N LEU A 18 -29.03 12.19 -15.91
CA LEU A 18 -27.93 11.59 -15.17
C LEU A 18 -27.10 12.68 -14.52
N ARG A 19 -26.89 12.59 -13.21
CA ARG A 19 -25.98 13.44 -12.45
C ARG A 19 -24.76 12.61 -12.05
N SER A 20 -23.57 13.09 -12.34
CA SER A 20 -22.33 12.37 -12.11
C SER A 20 -21.17 13.31 -11.80
N CYS A 21 -20.23 12.83 -11.01
CA CYS A 21 -18.98 13.52 -10.70
C CYS A 21 -17.80 12.54 -10.81
N ALA A 22 -16.56 13.04 -10.77
CA ALA A 22 -15.37 12.21 -10.80
C ALA A 22 -14.46 12.49 -9.60
N LEU A 23 -14.21 11.47 -8.79
CA LEU A 23 -13.18 11.51 -7.75
C LEU A 23 -11.85 11.01 -8.30
N ARG A 24 -10.77 11.72 -7.99
CA ARG A 24 -9.39 11.43 -8.40
C ARG A 24 -8.54 11.26 -7.14
N PRO A 25 -8.51 10.05 -6.57
CA PRO A 25 -7.76 9.80 -5.35
C PRO A 25 -6.25 9.87 -5.60
N ALA A 26 -5.53 10.31 -4.57
CA ALA A 26 -4.09 10.15 -4.44
C ALA A 26 -3.71 8.67 -4.19
N GLY A 27 -2.47 8.38 -3.76
CA GLY A 27 -2.07 7.01 -3.39
C GLY A 27 -2.92 6.47 -2.24
N ILE A 28 -3.69 5.41 -2.48
CA ILE A 28 -4.62 4.89 -1.47
C ILE A 28 -3.86 4.05 -0.42
N TYR A 29 -4.05 4.28 0.86
CA TYR A 29 -3.49 3.39 1.89
C TYR A 29 -4.55 3.08 2.94
N GLY A 30 -4.27 2.09 3.77
CA GLY A 30 -5.15 1.68 4.86
C GLY A 30 -5.31 0.17 4.95
N PRO A 31 -5.88 -0.32 6.04
CA PRO A 31 -6.20 -1.73 6.19
C PRO A 31 -7.07 -2.23 5.03
N GLY A 32 -6.71 -3.40 4.49
CA GLY A 32 -7.47 -4.01 3.40
C GLY A 32 -7.21 -3.46 2.00
N GLU A 33 -6.32 -2.47 1.81
CA GLU A 33 -5.85 -2.08 0.48
C GLU A 33 -5.17 -3.27 -0.23
N GLN A 34 -5.61 -3.60 -1.44
CA GLN A 34 -5.22 -4.83 -2.14
C GLN A 34 -4.29 -4.61 -3.34
N ARG A 35 -4.09 -3.36 -3.79
CA ARG A 35 -3.45 -3.10 -5.08
C ARG A 35 -1.94 -3.00 -4.97
N HIS A 36 -1.42 -2.24 -4.02
CA HIS A 36 0.02 -1.96 -3.96
C HIS A 36 0.66 -2.28 -2.62
N LEU A 37 -0.03 -2.13 -1.49
CA LEU A 37 0.52 -2.50 -0.20
C LEU A 37 0.93 -3.98 -0.15
N PRO A 38 0.14 -4.96 -0.63
CA PRO A 38 0.57 -6.36 -0.62
C PRO A 38 1.82 -6.60 -1.47
N ARG A 39 1.98 -5.87 -2.59
CA ARG A 39 3.17 -5.96 -3.45
C ARG A 39 4.40 -5.40 -2.73
N ILE A 40 4.25 -4.23 -2.10
CA ILE A 40 5.33 -3.58 -1.32
C ILE A 40 5.76 -4.49 -0.16
N VAL A 41 4.80 -5.00 0.62
CA VAL A 41 5.07 -5.96 1.71
C VAL A 41 5.78 -7.21 1.16
N GLY A 42 5.32 -7.76 0.05
CA GLY A 42 5.99 -8.88 -0.61
C GLY A 42 7.44 -8.58 -1.01
N TYR A 43 7.74 -7.36 -1.47
CA TYR A 43 9.11 -6.94 -1.80
C TYR A 43 9.99 -6.75 -0.57
N ILE A 44 9.42 -6.25 0.53
CA ILE A 44 10.10 -6.12 1.82
C ILE A 44 10.46 -7.52 2.34
N GLU A 45 9.50 -8.44 2.38
CA GLU A 45 9.69 -9.79 2.91
C GLU A 45 10.67 -10.62 2.08
N LYS A 46 10.66 -10.44 0.76
CA LYS A 46 11.63 -11.07 -0.17
C LYS A 46 13.02 -10.42 -0.14
N GLY A 47 13.20 -9.33 0.60
CA GLY A 47 14.46 -8.57 0.64
C GLY A 47 14.83 -7.91 -0.70
N ILE A 48 13.84 -7.64 -1.55
CA ILE A 48 14.00 -6.94 -2.84
C ILE A 48 13.97 -5.42 -2.63
N PHE A 49 13.24 -4.94 -1.62
CA PHE A 49 13.21 -3.53 -1.22
C PHE A 49 14.54 -3.11 -0.58
N ARG A 50 15.58 -2.88 -1.41
CA ARG A 50 16.96 -2.64 -0.99
C ARG A 50 17.48 -1.23 -1.26
N PHE A 51 16.71 -0.43 -1.99
CA PHE A 51 17.09 0.93 -2.36
C PHE A 51 15.85 1.82 -2.48
N VAL A 52 16.06 3.11 -2.30
CA VAL A 52 15.13 4.17 -2.70
C VAL A 52 15.66 4.86 -3.96
N TYR A 53 14.85 5.63 -4.66
CA TYR A 53 15.31 6.33 -5.86
C TYR A 53 14.66 7.71 -6.03
N GLY A 54 15.19 8.48 -6.98
CA GLY A 54 14.73 9.83 -7.25
C GLY A 54 15.19 10.85 -6.21
N ASP A 55 14.66 12.06 -6.31
CA ASP A 55 15.00 13.18 -5.42
C ASP A 55 14.41 12.94 -4.01
N PRO A 56 15.18 13.02 -2.91
CA PRO A 56 14.63 12.96 -1.56
C PRO A 56 13.60 14.05 -1.25
N LYS A 57 13.61 15.16 -1.98
CA LYS A 57 12.64 16.27 -1.87
C LYS A 57 11.42 16.07 -2.77
N SER A 58 11.34 14.97 -3.54
CA SER A 58 10.15 14.68 -4.33
C SER A 58 8.95 14.45 -3.40
N LEU A 59 7.81 15.06 -3.72
CA LEU A 59 6.59 14.99 -2.91
C LEU A 59 5.45 14.35 -3.68
N VAL A 60 4.79 13.39 -3.03
CA VAL A 60 3.56 12.76 -3.51
C VAL A 60 2.50 12.86 -2.42
N GLU A 61 1.25 12.55 -2.76
CA GLU A 61 0.16 12.52 -1.80
C GLU A 61 -0.46 11.13 -1.67
N PHE A 62 -1.05 10.91 -0.49
CA PHE A 62 -1.77 9.70 -0.15
C PHE A 62 -3.16 10.06 0.41
N VAL A 63 -4.07 9.10 0.34
CA VAL A 63 -5.41 9.19 0.92
C VAL A 63 -5.71 7.90 1.67
N HIS A 64 -6.16 8.03 2.92
CA HIS A 64 -6.59 6.86 3.68
C HIS A 64 -7.87 6.27 3.06
N VAL A 65 -8.04 4.94 3.11
CA VAL A 65 -9.20 4.26 2.53
C VAL A 65 -10.51 4.79 3.11
N ASP A 66 -10.56 5.06 4.41
CA ASP A 66 -11.76 5.58 5.06
C ASP A 66 -12.03 7.05 4.68
N ASN A 67 -10.98 7.87 4.53
CA ASN A 67 -11.12 9.23 3.99
C ASN A 67 -11.66 9.20 2.55
N LEU A 68 -11.18 8.25 1.75
CA LEU A 68 -11.69 8.07 0.39
C LEU A 68 -13.15 7.63 0.38
N VAL A 69 -13.57 6.75 1.29
CA VAL A 69 -14.98 6.35 1.44
C VAL A 69 -15.84 7.56 1.82
N SER A 70 -15.43 8.34 2.83
CA SER A 70 -16.13 9.57 3.22
C SER A 70 -16.24 10.56 2.05
N ALA A 71 -15.20 10.69 1.23
CA ALA A 71 -15.26 11.52 0.03
C ALA A 71 -16.30 11.03 -0.99
N HIS A 72 -16.51 9.70 -1.12
CA HIS A 72 -17.57 9.15 -1.98
C HIS A 72 -18.96 9.48 -1.44
N GLU A 73 -19.16 9.37 -0.13
CA GLU A 73 -20.43 9.70 0.53
C GLU A 73 -20.77 11.18 0.34
N LEU A 74 -19.82 12.08 0.62
CA LEU A 74 -19.98 13.53 0.42
C LEU A 74 -20.23 13.88 -1.04
N ALA A 75 -19.52 13.24 -1.97
CA ALA A 75 -19.72 13.46 -3.40
C ALA A 75 -21.11 13.01 -3.87
N ALA A 76 -21.61 11.89 -3.35
CA ALA A 76 -22.95 11.38 -3.63
C ALA A 76 -24.03 12.28 -3.04
N GLU A 77 -23.87 12.74 -1.79
CA GLU A 77 -24.77 13.71 -1.16
C GLU A 77 -24.81 15.00 -1.97
N ALA A 78 -23.66 15.49 -2.45
CA ALA A 78 -23.56 16.68 -3.29
C ALA A 78 -24.22 16.55 -4.68
N LEU A 79 -24.52 15.33 -5.15
CA LEU A 79 -25.28 15.10 -6.39
C LEU A 79 -26.80 15.22 -6.19
N THR A 80 -27.27 15.23 -4.94
CA THR A 80 -28.71 15.29 -4.63
C THR A 80 -29.29 16.69 -4.88
N SER A 81 -30.61 16.77 -5.05
CA SER A 81 -31.32 18.06 -5.15
C SER A 81 -31.22 18.89 -3.86
N GLU A 82 -31.08 18.24 -2.69
CA GLU A 82 -30.91 18.93 -1.40
C GLU A 82 -29.62 19.76 -1.37
N LYS A 83 -28.56 19.25 -2.01
CA LYS A 83 -27.29 19.97 -2.23
C LYS A 83 -27.22 20.67 -3.58
N GLN A 84 -28.36 20.92 -4.22
CA GLN A 84 -28.46 21.65 -5.49
C GLN A 84 -27.59 21.05 -6.62
N HIS A 85 -27.35 19.74 -6.60
CA HIS A 85 -26.49 19.03 -7.56
C HIS A 85 -25.10 19.64 -7.68
N ARG A 86 -24.53 20.18 -6.59
CA ARG A 86 -23.28 20.92 -6.58
C ARG A 86 -22.10 20.15 -7.21
N SER A 87 -22.08 18.83 -7.10
CA SER A 87 -21.02 18.00 -7.69
C SER A 87 -21.27 17.55 -9.13
N SER A 88 -22.43 17.85 -9.73
CA SER A 88 -22.78 17.50 -11.11
C SER A 88 -21.76 18.04 -12.11
N GLY A 89 -21.20 17.15 -12.92
CA GLY A 89 -20.22 17.48 -13.96
C GLY A 89 -18.84 17.85 -13.42
N GLN A 90 -18.61 17.75 -12.10
CA GLN A 90 -17.36 18.20 -11.47
C GLN A 90 -16.36 17.06 -11.25
N ALA A 91 -15.07 17.43 -11.24
CA ALA A 91 -13.98 16.56 -10.82
C ALA A 91 -13.32 17.08 -9.53
N TYR A 92 -12.97 16.17 -8.64
CA TYR A 92 -12.35 16.47 -7.35
C TYR A 92 -11.09 15.62 -7.14
N PHE A 93 -10.00 16.26 -6.71
CA PHE A 93 -8.84 15.55 -6.20
C PHE A 93 -9.03 15.28 -4.72
N ILE A 94 -8.85 14.01 -4.33
CA ILE A 94 -9.06 13.54 -2.96
C ILE A 94 -7.72 13.06 -2.40
N SER A 95 -7.32 13.65 -1.28
CA SER A 95 -6.02 13.48 -0.60
C SER A 95 -6.20 13.69 0.91
N ASP A 96 -5.25 13.24 1.71
CA ASP A 96 -5.14 13.61 3.13
C ASP A 96 -4.48 14.99 3.32
N GLY A 97 -3.98 15.62 2.26
CA GLY A 97 -3.40 16.96 2.31
C GLY A 97 -2.00 17.06 2.92
N ARG A 98 -1.29 15.94 2.99
CA ARG A 98 0.05 15.85 3.57
C ARG A 98 1.06 15.37 2.51
N PRO A 99 1.56 16.26 1.63
CA PRO A 99 2.58 15.90 0.66
C PRO A 99 3.85 15.41 1.36
N VAL A 100 4.33 14.23 0.98
CA VAL A 100 5.46 13.54 1.61
C VAL A 100 6.27 12.80 0.56
N ASN A 101 7.53 12.49 0.83
CA ASN A 101 8.29 11.63 -0.05
C ASN A 101 7.70 10.21 -0.07
N ASN A 102 7.51 9.63 -1.25
CA ASN A 102 6.90 8.31 -1.42
C ASN A 102 7.56 7.22 -0.56
N PHE A 103 8.90 7.18 -0.51
CA PHE A 103 9.60 6.14 0.24
C PHE A 103 9.54 6.40 1.74
N GLU A 104 9.68 7.65 2.16
CA GLU A 104 9.57 8.04 3.57
C GLU A 104 8.15 7.78 4.11
N PHE A 105 7.12 7.96 3.29
CA PHE A 105 5.76 7.57 3.64
C PHE A 105 5.70 6.11 4.08
N PHE A 106 6.32 5.18 3.34
CA PHE A 106 6.33 3.75 3.69
C PHE A 106 7.35 3.35 4.76
N ARG A 107 8.16 4.26 5.31
CA ARG A 107 9.14 3.94 6.36
C ARG A 107 8.51 3.27 7.59
N PRO A 108 7.41 3.80 8.17
CA PRO A 108 6.76 3.15 9.32
C PRO A 108 6.26 1.74 9.00
N LEU A 109 5.81 1.49 7.76
CA LEU A 109 5.42 0.14 7.33
C LEU A 109 6.61 -0.82 7.31
N VAL A 110 7.73 -0.42 6.70
CA VAL A 110 8.94 -1.25 6.59
C VAL A 110 9.50 -1.59 7.97
N GLU A 111 9.71 -0.56 8.79
CA GLU A 111 10.29 -0.68 10.12
C GLU A 111 9.31 -1.37 11.09
N GLY A 112 8.02 -1.04 10.98
CA GLY A 112 6.93 -1.67 11.71
C GLY A 112 6.75 -3.16 11.39
N LEU A 113 7.14 -3.62 10.20
CA LEU A 113 7.20 -5.06 9.88
C LEU A 113 8.50 -5.74 10.34
N GLY A 114 9.42 -5.01 10.96
CA GLY A 114 10.67 -5.54 11.50
C GLY A 114 11.81 -5.65 10.48
N TYR A 115 11.72 -4.91 9.37
CA TYR A 115 12.74 -4.86 8.33
C TYR A 115 13.52 -3.53 8.36
N PRO A 116 14.81 -3.52 8.00
CA PRO A 116 15.58 -2.28 7.94
C PRO A 116 15.15 -1.45 6.73
N PHE A 117 14.96 -0.14 6.93
CA PHE A 117 14.70 0.77 5.82
C PHE A 117 15.95 0.96 4.94
N PRO A 118 15.83 0.95 3.59
CA PRO A 118 16.96 1.12 2.69
C PRO A 118 17.69 2.46 2.86
N LYS A 119 19.02 2.41 2.82
CA LYS A 119 19.89 3.60 2.88
C LYS A 119 20.44 4.01 1.50
N LEU A 120 20.51 3.06 0.57
CA LEU A 120 21.03 3.31 -0.77
C LEU A 120 19.98 4.08 -1.59
N ARG A 121 20.40 5.21 -2.17
CA ARG A 121 19.60 5.99 -3.11
C ARG A 121 20.18 5.90 -4.51
N VAL A 122 19.33 5.58 -5.48
CA VAL A 122 19.71 5.39 -6.89
C VAL A 122 19.12 6.51 -7.75
N PRO A 123 19.84 7.03 -8.76
CA PRO A 123 19.27 7.99 -9.71
C PRO A 123 18.03 7.44 -10.43
N ILE A 124 17.00 8.27 -10.57
CA ILE A 124 15.74 7.86 -11.23
C ILE A 124 15.96 7.41 -12.67
N SER A 125 16.92 8.01 -13.39
CA SER A 125 17.26 7.66 -14.77
C SER A 125 17.72 6.21 -14.91
N LEU A 126 18.51 5.72 -13.95
CA LEU A 126 18.98 4.33 -13.95
C LEU A 126 17.81 3.36 -13.71
N ILE A 127 16.96 3.65 -12.72
CA ILE A 127 15.79 2.81 -12.41
C ILE A 127 14.79 2.83 -13.57
N TYR A 128 14.60 3.99 -14.21
CA TYR A 128 13.75 4.13 -15.39
C TYR A 128 14.26 3.30 -16.58
N PHE A 129 15.57 3.31 -16.81
CA PHE A 129 16.20 2.48 -17.85
C PHE A 129 16.03 0.98 -17.56
N VAL A 130 16.22 0.55 -16.31
CA VAL A 130 15.95 -0.86 -15.92
C VAL A 130 14.48 -1.22 -16.15
N ALA A 131 13.54 -0.35 -15.75
CA ALA A 131 12.12 -0.56 -15.98
C ALA A 131 11.75 -0.61 -17.48
N PHE A 132 12.43 0.19 -18.31
CA PHE A 132 12.28 0.12 -19.76
C PHE A 132 12.71 -1.25 -20.30
N LEU A 133 13.88 -1.75 -19.89
CA LEU A 133 14.37 -3.05 -20.33
C LEU A 133 13.46 -4.20 -19.89
N THR A 134 12.95 -4.18 -18.65
CA THR A 134 12.04 -5.21 -18.15
C THR A 134 10.69 -5.19 -18.87
N GLU A 135 10.16 -4.01 -19.20
CA GLU A 135 8.97 -3.88 -20.06
C GLU A 135 9.22 -4.43 -21.46
N MET A 136 10.36 -4.13 -22.09
CA MET A 136 10.71 -4.67 -23.41
C MET A 136 10.80 -6.20 -23.39
N ILE A 137 11.48 -6.76 -22.38
CA ILE A 137 11.53 -8.21 -22.19
C ILE A 137 10.11 -8.75 -22.01
N HIS A 138 9.27 -8.12 -21.20
CA HIS A 138 7.88 -8.53 -20.98
C HIS A 138 7.06 -8.54 -22.27
N LEU A 139 7.23 -7.56 -23.15
CA LEU A 139 6.56 -7.56 -24.44
C LEU A 139 7.01 -8.71 -25.35
N LEU A 140 8.29 -9.10 -25.29
CA LEU A 140 8.84 -10.17 -26.12
C LEU A 140 8.48 -11.57 -25.62
N ILE A 141 8.59 -11.82 -24.31
CA ILE A 141 8.41 -13.17 -23.73
C ILE A 141 7.08 -13.35 -23.01
N GLY A 142 6.34 -12.26 -22.71
CA GLY A 142 5.05 -12.28 -22.03
C GLY A 142 4.00 -13.21 -22.65
N PRO A 143 3.93 -13.35 -23.99
CA PRO A 143 3.05 -14.34 -24.61
C PRO A 143 3.37 -15.81 -24.26
N VAL A 144 4.61 -16.11 -23.88
CA VAL A 144 5.11 -17.46 -23.59
C VAL A 144 5.27 -17.70 -22.08
N TYR A 145 5.64 -16.65 -21.32
CA TYR A 145 5.88 -16.71 -19.89
C TYR A 145 5.28 -15.49 -19.19
N ASN A 146 4.25 -15.72 -18.37
CA ASN A 146 3.59 -14.67 -17.61
C ASN A 146 4.41 -14.26 -16.38
N PHE A 147 5.46 -13.47 -16.60
CA PHE A 147 6.13 -12.75 -15.52
C PHE A 147 5.66 -11.30 -15.49
N GLN A 148 5.49 -10.76 -14.29
CA GLN A 148 5.12 -9.36 -14.09
C GLN A 148 6.39 -8.55 -13.79
N PRO A 149 6.67 -7.45 -14.53
CA PRO A 149 7.77 -6.55 -14.19
C PRO A 149 7.67 -6.06 -12.74
N LEU A 150 8.79 -6.06 -12.02
CA LEU A 150 8.82 -5.61 -10.63
C LEU A 150 8.43 -4.13 -10.50
N LEU A 151 8.92 -3.33 -11.45
CA LEU A 151 8.65 -1.91 -11.63
C LEU A 151 8.49 -1.62 -13.13
N THR A 152 7.44 -0.87 -13.45
CA THR A 152 7.19 -0.26 -14.75
C THR A 152 7.71 1.18 -14.76
N ARG A 153 7.96 1.74 -15.94
CA ARG A 153 8.33 3.16 -16.12
C ARG A 153 7.29 4.09 -15.51
N THR A 154 6.01 3.73 -15.61
CA THR A 154 4.91 4.49 -14.99
C THR A 154 5.00 4.46 -13.47
N GLU A 155 5.27 3.31 -12.85
CA GLU A 155 5.47 3.22 -11.40
C GLU A 155 6.68 4.03 -10.96
N VAL A 156 7.80 3.99 -11.70
CA VAL A 156 9.01 4.76 -11.40
C VAL A 156 8.75 6.27 -11.41
N TYR A 157 8.06 6.79 -12.42
CA TYR A 157 7.67 8.21 -12.43
C TYR A 157 6.69 8.53 -11.30
N LYS A 158 5.67 7.69 -11.08
CA LYS A 158 4.67 7.91 -10.03
C LYS A 158 5.21 7.85 -8.60
N THR A 159 6.40 7.32 -8.36
CA THR A 159 6.98 7.26 -7.00
C THR A 159 8.22 8.11 -6.84
N GLY A 160 8.87 8.50 -7.96
CA GLY A 160 10.17 9.16 -7.96
C GLY A 160 10.16 10.64 -8.31
N VAL A 161 9.04 11.22 -8.75
CA VAL A 161 8.93 12.67 -9.05
C VAL A 161 7.78 13.34 -8.30
N THR A 162 7.91 14.66 -8.10
CA THR A 162 6.89 15.46 -7.41
C THR A 162 5.59 15.53 -8.20
N HIS A 163 4.50 15.12 -7.57
CA HIS A 163 3.14 15.35 -8.04
C HIS A 163 2.17 15.26 -6.86
N TYR A 164 1.47 16.35 -6.60
CA TYR A 164 0.41 16.45 -5.61
C TYR A 164 -0.60 17.48 -6.11
N PHE A 165 -1.81 17.44 -5.58
CA PHE A 165 -2.94 18.19 -6.14
C PHE A 165 -3.67 18.99 -5.09
N SER A 166 -4.24 20.13 -5.49
CA SER A 166 -5.08 20.91 -4.60
C SER A 166 -6.43 20.22 -4.40
N MET A 167 -6.77 19.94 -3.14
CA MET A 167 -8.11 19.52 -2.72
C MET A 167 -9.03 20.70 -2.34
N ALA A 168 -8.64 21.94 -2.66
CA ALA A 168 -9.42 23.14 -2.29
C ALA A 168 -10.88 23.07 -2.79
N LYS A 169 -11.08 22.57 -4.01
CA LYS A 169 -12.42 22.39 -4.58
C LYS A 169 -13.26 21.36 -3.81
N ALA A 170 -12.64 20.26 -3.36
CA ALA A 170 -13.34 19.24 -2.57
C ALA A 170 -13.74 19.81 -1.19
N LYS A 171 -12.88 20.61 -0.56
CA LYS A 171 -13.19 21.32 0.69
C LYS A 171 -14.37 22.27 0.51
N GLU A 172 -14.33 23.11 -0.52
CA GLU A 172 -15.34 24.14 -0.75
C GLU A 172 -16.69 23.55 -1.16
N GLU A 173 -16.69 22.59 -2.09
CA GLU A 173 -17.92 22.09 -2.71
C GLU A 173 -18.51 20.86 -2.01
N LEU A 174 -17.67 20.00 -1.45
CA LEU A 174 -18.10 18.76 -0.79
C LEU A 174 -17.98 18.82 0.74
N SER A 175 -17.45 19.92 1.31
CA SER A 175 -17.11 19.99 2.73
C SER A 175 -16.16 18.86 3.18
N TYR A 176 -15.31 18.39 2.26
CA TYR A 176 -14.39 17.29 2.52
C TYR A 176 -13.23 17.71 3.41
N GLU A 177 -13.17 17.14 4.62
CA GLU A 177 -12.08 17.32 5.58
C GLU A 177 -11.52 15.94 5.99
N PRO A 178 -10.30 15.58 5.53
CA PRO A 178 -9.72 14.28 5.84
C PRO A 178 -9.40 14.17 7.34
N GLN A 179 -9.69 13.01 7.93
CA GLN A 179 -9.22 12.66 9.27
C GLN A 179 -7.74 12.25 9.21
N GLU A 180 -7.02 12.41 10.32
CA GLU A 180 -5.63 12.00 10.42
C GLU A 180 -5.53 10.49 10.68
N TYR A 181 -4.82 9.80 9.78
CA TYR A 181 -4.46 8.40 9.91
C TYR A 181 -2.94 8.22 9.83
N ASP A 182 -2.46 7.09 10.35
CA ASP A 182 -1.07 6.66 10.31
C ASP A 182 -0.94 5.27 9.65
N LEU A 183 0.28 4.79 9.49
CA LEU A 183 0.53 3.46 8.94
C LEU A 183 0.57 2.35 10.01
N ASP A 184 0.40 2.66 11.29
CA ASP A 184 0.49 1.67 12.37
C ASP A 184 -0.69 0.71 12.32
N GLU A 185 -1.88 1.16 11.91
CA GLU A 185 -3.00 0.27 11.62
C GLU A 185 -2.73 -0.67 10.45
N VAL A 186 -2.03 -0.19 9.41
CA VAL A 186 -1.63 -1.00 8.25
C VAL A 186 -0.61 -2.05 8.69
N VAL A 187 0.37 -1.66 9.53
CA VAL A 187 1.33 -2.59 10.13
C VAL A 187 0.61 -3.66 10.94
N ARG A 188 -0.34 -3.28 11.81
CA ARG A 188 -1.15 -4.23 12.60
C ARG A 188 -1.95 -5.17 11.70
N TRP A 189 -2.54 -4.64 10.62
CA TRP A 189 -3.30 -5.42 9.65
C TRP A 189 -2.47 -6.49 8.93
N PHE A 190 -1.26 -6.14 8.50
CA PHE A 190 -0.36 -7.12 7.87
C PHE A 190 0.17 -8.14 8.89
N ARG A 191 0.55 -7.68 10.10
CA ARG A 191 1.01 -8.58 11.18
C ARG A 191 -0.05 -9.59 11.59
N SER A 192 -1.31 -9.20 11.72
CA SER A 192 -2.40 -10.12 12.07
C SER A 192 -2.64 -11.19 11.00
N ARG A 193 -2.20 -10.94 9.76
CA ARG A 193 -2.23 -11.88 8.63
C ARG A 193 -0.92 -12.67 8.45
N GLY A 194 -0.02 -12.59 9.42
CA GLY A 194 1.21 -13.38 9.45
C GLY A 194 2.40 -12.79 8.69
N HIS A 195 2.29 -11.53 8.23
CA HIS A 195 3.41 -10.81 7.64
C HIS A 195 4.34 -10.21 8.69
N GLY A 196 5.56 -9.91 8.28
CA GLY A 196 6.58 -9.32 9.14
C GLY A 196 7.63 -10.32 9.61
N LYS A 197 8.76 -9.80 10.10
CA LYS A 197 9.85 -10.63 10.60
C LYS A 197 9.41 -11.38 11.85
N LYS A 198 9.31 -12.71 11.74
CA LYS A 198 9.03 -13.57 12.89
C LYS A 198 10.13 -13.40 13.93
N SER A 199 9.74 -13.16 15.18
CA SER A 199 10.70 -13.11 16.28
C SER A 199 11.38 -14.47 16.42
N GLN A 200 12.71 -14.50 16.20
CA GLN A 200 13.54 -15.70 16.41
C GLN A 200 13.50 -16.21 17.86
N SER A 201 13.00 -15.40 18.80
CA SER A 201 12.82 -15.77 20.21
C SER A 201 12.04 -17.09 20.39
N SER A 202 11.01 -17.34 19.59
CA SER A 202 10.21 -18.58 19.71
C SER A 202 10.93 -19.83 19.19
N PHE A 203 11.87 -19.69 18.26
CA PHE A 203 12.61 -20.82 17.70
C PHE A 203 13.70 -21.30 18.67
N PHE A 204 14.47 -20.36 19.22
CA PHE A 204 15.50 -20.69 20.21
C PHE A 204 14.90 -21.20 21.52
N GLY A 205 13.78 -20.62 21.97
CA GLY A 205 13.05 -21.11 23.14
C GLY A 205 12.52 -22.53 22.97
N ARG A 206 12.01 -22.89 21.79
CA ARG A 206 11.59 -24.27 21.49
C ARG A 206 12.75 -25.24 21.47
N LEU A 207 13.87 -24.88 20.84
CA LEU A 207 15.08 -25.71 20.84
C LEU A 207 15.62 -25.97 22.26
N ILE A 208 15.62 -24.95 23.11
CA ILE A 208 16.03 -25.10 24.52
C ILE A 208 15.06 -26.03 25.27
N LEU A 209 13.75 -25.86 25.08
CA LEU A 209 12.75 -26.72 25.70
C LEU A 209 12.87 -28.18 25.22
N ASP A 210 13.04 -28.40 23.92
CA ASP A 210 13.22 -29.73 23.33
C ASP A 210 14.50 -30.40 23.86
N PHE A 211 15.58 -29.64 24.01
CA PHE A 211 16.83 -30.11 24.62
C PHE A 211 16.65 -30.48 26.11
N LEU A 212 15.90 -29.68 26.87
CA LEU A 212 15.59 -29.97 28.27
C LEU A 212 14.73 -31.23 28.42
N LEU A 213 13.71 -31.40 27.57
CA LEU A 213 12.87 -32.60 27.56
C LEU A 213 13.68 -33.85 27.17
N PHE A 214 14.55 -33.75 26.17
CA PHE A 214 15.43 -34.84 25.76
C PHE A 214 16.41 -35.23 26.87
N SER A 215 17.05 -34.25 27.53
CA SER A 215 17.98 -34.53 28.62
C SER A 215 17.28 -35.16 29.85
N ALA A 216 16.08 -34.70 30.19
CA ALA A 216 15.26 -35.32 31.24
C ALA A 216 14.88 -36.77 30.89
N PHE A 217 14.50 -37.05 29.64
CA PHE A 217 14.20 -38.40 29.17
C PHE A 217 15.42 -39.34 29.28
N VAL A 218 16.61 -38.86 28.85
CA VAL A 218 17.86 -39.64 28.96
C VAL A 218 18.21 -39.91 30.43
N ALA A 219 18.07 -38.92 31.33
CA ALA A 219 18.34 -39.11 32.76
C ALA A 219 17.42 -40.16 33.39
N VAL A 220 16.13 -40.17 33.02
CA VAL A 220 15.17 -41.20 33.45
C VAL A 220 15.52 -42.56 32.85
N ALA A 221 15.88 -42.64 31.57
CA ALA A 221 16.27 -43.91 30.96
C ALA A 221 17.54 -44.51 31.60
N LEU A 222 18.52 -43.66 31.92
CA LEU A 222 19.76 -44.07 32.59
C LEU A 222 19.54 -44.51 34.04
N SER A 223 18.52 -44.00 34.74
CA SER A 223 18.21 -44.42 36.11
C SER A 223 17.61 -45.83 36.20
N PHE A 224 17.11 -46.38 35.09
CA PHE A 224 16.65 -47.77 34.99
C PHE A 224 17.73 -48.75 34.51
N LEU A 225 18.93 -48.28 34.17
CA LEU A 225 20.04 -49.18 33.86
C LEU A 225 20.62 -49.73 35.17
N PRO A 226 20.78 -51.06 35.30
CA PRO A 226 21.42 -51.66 36.45
C PRO A 226 22.85 -51.15 36.54
N PHE A 227 23.23 -50.65 37.72
CA PHE A 227 24.58 -50.17 37.99
C PHE A 227 25.54 -51.37 37.91
N VAL A 228 26.19 -51.57 36.77
CA VAL A 228 27.26 -52.58 36.62
C VAL A 228 28.55 -51.94 37.12
N GLY A 229 28.80 -52.09 38.41
CA GLY A 229 30.04 -51.69 39.07
C GLY A 229 30.38 -52.69 40.18
N SER A 230 31.50 -53.37 39.95
CA SER A 230 32.27 -54.32 40.78
C SER A 230 32.30 -54.08 42.28
#